data_AF-A0A5J4ZLW6-F1
#
_entry.id   AF-A0A5J4ZLW6-F1
#
_cell.length_a   1.000
_cell.length_b   1.000
_cell.length_c   1.000
_cell.angle_alpha   90.00
_cell.angle_beta   90.00
_cell.angle_gamma   90.00
#
_symmetry.space_group_name_H-M   'P 1'
#
loop_
_entity.id
_entity.type
_entity.pdbx_description
1 polymer ?
#
loop_
_entity_poly.entity_id
_entity_poly.type
_entity_poly.pdbx_seq_one_letter_code
_entity_poly.pdbx_strand_id
1 'polypeptide(L)'
;MRGAAPDPVLDIAGKKLRTGTGVEYYILPLICGSRGRLTLASSRTRNHSCPLDVVQEKHQVDNGLTLTFSPVNPKKGVVEVSTDFNVKFSGATICVQSTVWKLDLDESTGRGPGGDGVNKWGRDWDELLGRAERAHDAVLDVRGEELQTGVSYNILSVMRPGGGLSVSKNRNNESRCPLDVVQAPLWRDDGLPWTFWPVNNDTVVRVLTDLNIKSSTPTICIQSLVWKLSDYDASVGRFFVTTDGVVGNPGCGTLRNWFRIEKDRDDYKFVFCPSVCDTGRLLCHNVGIFREDGVLRLALSDYPVWVMFRKAAEDFQFIKNVADHNI
;
A
#
# COMPACT_ATOMS: atom_id res chain seq x y z
N MET A 1 27.77 29.98 -2.34
CA MET A 1 26.42 29.71 -2.87
C MET A 1 25.57 29.25 -1.69
N ARG A 2 24.41 29.88 -1.41
CA ARG A 2 23.51 29.40 -0.34
C ARG A 2 22.86 28.10 -0.85
N GLY A 3 23.13 26.98 -0.17
CA GLY A 3 22.46 25.70 -0.47
C GLY A 3 20.95 25.85 -0.31
N ALA A 4 20.20 25.21 -1.22
CA ALA A 4 18.75 25.15 -1.13
C ALA A 4 18.33 24.58 0.23
N ALA A 5 17.23 25.08 0.80
CA ALA A 5 16.69 24.53 2.03
C ALA A 5 16.19 23.10 1.76
N PRO A 6 16.39 22.14 2.68
CA PRO A 6 15.90 20.77 2.49
C PRO A 6 14.37 20.74 2.46
N ASP A 7 13.81 19.78 1.71
CA ASP A 7 12.36 19.66 1.53
C ASP A 7 11.67 19.27 2.85
N PRO A 8 10.41 19.69 3.05
CA PRO A 8 9.65 19.28 4.24
C PRO A 8 9.20 17.82 4.15
N VAL A 9 9.24 17.10 5.26
CA VAL A 9 8.56 15.80 5.38
C VAL A 9 7.06 16.04 5.32
N LEU A 10 6.34 15.26 4.52
CA LEU A 10 4.88 15.32 4.38
C LEU A 10 4.22 14.15 5.12
N ASP A 11 3.05 14.41 5.70
CA ASP A 11 2.17 13.37 6.23
C ASP A 11 1.39 12.66 5.10
N ILE A 12 0.60 11.65 5.46
CA ILE A 12 -0.20 10.87 4.50
C ILE A 12 -1.30 11.69 3.78
N ALA A 13 -1.60 12.90 4.27
CA ALA A 13 -2.50 13.86 3.65
C ALA A 13 -1.75 14.91 2.81
N GLY A 14 -0.43 14.75 2.62
CA GLY A 14 0.41 15.68 1.88
C GLY A 14 0.70 17.00 2.61
N LYS A 15 0.39 17.09 3.92
CA LYS A 15 0.66 18.31 4.71
C LYS A 15 2.04 18.21 5.35
N LYS A 16 2.72 19.35 5.46
CA LYS A 16 4.05 19.43 6.10
C LYS A 16 3.98 18.97 7.56
N LEU A 17 4.91 18.12 7.95
CA LEU A 17 5.07 17.62 9.31
C LEU A 17 5.57 18.76 10.21
N ARG A 18 4.71 19.25 11.10
CA ARG A 18 4.97 20.41 11.96
C ARG A 18 5.50 19.99 13.32
N THR A 19 6.13 20.93 14.00
CA THR A 19 6.68 20.74 15.34
C THR A 19 6.19 21.86 16.24
N GLY A 20 5.90 21.54 17.51
CA GLY A 20 5.36 22.50 18.46
C GLY A 20 4.48 21.87 19.52
N THR A 21 4.15 22.65 20.55
CA THR A 21 3.31 22.21 21.66
C THR A 21 1.92 21.81 21.15
N GLY A 22 1.50 20.57 21.45
CA GLY A 22 0.18 20.04 21.06
C GLY A 22 0.10 19.49 19.63
N VAL A 23 1.21 19.39 18.89
CA VAL A 23 1.24 18.74 17.57
C VAL A 23 1.78 17.32 17.73
N GLU A 24 0.90 16.33 17.63
CA GLU A 24 1.24 14.93 17.79
C GLU A 24 0.86 14.11 16.56
N TYR A 25 1.65 13.07 16.30
CA TYR A 25 1.50 12.20 15.14
C TYR A 25 1.40 10.74 15.55
N TYR A 26 0.76 9.95 14.68
CA TYR A 26 0.88 8.50 14.66
C TYR A 26 1.81 8.09 13.52
N ILE A 27 2.71 7.14 13.78
CA ILE A 27 3.45 6.46 12.72
C ILE A 27 2.69 5.20 12.32
N LEU A 28 2.30 5.14 11.06
CA LEU A 28 1.54 4.04 10.45
C LEU A 28 2.50 3.14 9.67
N PRO A 29 2.30 1.80 9.68
CA PRO A 29 3.02 0.94 8.76
C PRO A 29 2.66 1.26 7.31
N LEU A 30 3.67 1.20 6.44
CA LEU A 30 3.49 1.31 4.98
C LEU A 30 2.68 0.15 4.39
N ILE A 31 2.61 -0.99 5.09
CA ILE A 31 1.91 -2.19 4.64
C ILE A 31 0.69 -2.43 5.54
N CYS A 32 -0.51 -2.34 4.95
CA CYS A 32 -1.77 -2.49 5.68
C CYS A 32 -2.11 -3.96 5.99
N GLY A 33 -2.77 -4.19 7.14
CA GLY A 33 -3.45 -5.46 7.46
C GLY A 33 -2.59 -6.58 8.06
N SER A 34 -1.42 -6.30 8.63
CA SER A 34 -0.66 -7.33 9.38
C SER A 34 -0.28 -6.93 10.81
N ARG A 35 -0.23 -5.62 11.12
CA ARG A 35 0.26 -5.07 12.40
C ARG A 35 -0.37 -3.70 12.68
N GLY A 36 -0.41 -3.31 13.94
CA GLY A 36 -0.89 -2.00 14.40
C GLY A 36 0.18 -0.90 14.34
N ARG A 37 -0.09 0.21 15.05
CA ARG A 37 0.77 1.41 15.08
C ARG A 37 1.99 1.21 15.99
N LEU A 38 2.89 2.20 16.05
CA LEU A 38 4.02 2.15 16.98
C LEU A 38 3.60 2.42 18.42
N THR A 39 4.21 1.68 19.35
CA THR A 39 3.93 1.71 20.79
C THR A 39 5.20 1.43 21.59
N LEU A 40 5.09 1.39 22.92
CA LEU A 40 6.14 0.97 23.83
C LEU A 40 5.77 -0.36 24.51
N ALA A 41 6.70 -1.32 24.53
CA ALA A 41 6.51 -2.59 25.23
C ALA A 41 7.78 -3.04 25.94
N SER A 42 7.65 -3.85 26.98
CA SER A 42 8.81 -4.47 27.64
C SER A 42 9.57 -5.34 26.65
N SER A 43 10.89 -5.18 26.65
CA SER A 43 11.79 -5.97 25.81
C SER A 43 11.64 -7.46 26.13
N ARG A 44 11.54 -8.31 25.09
CA ARG A 44 11.46 -9.77 25.28
C ARG A 44 12.80 -10.43 25.56
N THR A 45 13.90 -9.73 25.28
CA THR A 45 15.27 -10.25 25.42
C THR A 45 15.91 -9.83 26.73
N ARG A 46 15.36 -8.82 27.42
CA ARG A 46 15.86 -8.32 28.70
C ARG A 46 15.05 -8.91 29.85
N ASN A 47 15.75 -9.34 30.89
CA ASN A 47 15.14 -9.88 32.11
C ASN A 47 14.56 -8.78 33.04
N HIS A 48 14.36 -7.57 32.52
CA HIS A 48 13.87 -6.41 33.24
C HIS A 48 12.70 -5.77 32.47
N SER A 49 11.72 -5.25 33.20
CA SER A 49 10.52 -4.63 32.62
C SER A 49 10.75 -3.25 32.00
N CYS A 50 11.89 -2.62 32.31
CA CYS A 50 12.34 -1.31 31.82
C CYS A 50 13.83 -1.40 31.43
N PRO A 51 14.32 -0.59 30.46
CA PRO A 51 13.56 0.34 29.62
C PRO A 51 12.62 -0.37 28.64
N LEU A 52 11.61 0.36 28.15
CA LEU A 52 10.69 -0.15 27.12
C LEU A 52 11.31 0.00 25.73
N ASP A 53 11.05 -0.97 24.87
CA ASP A 53 11.44 -0.95 23.46
C ASP A 53 10.36 -0.29 22.62
N VAL A 54 10.78 0.38 21.55
CA VAL A 54 9.87 0.86 20.50
C VAL A 54 9.45 -0.35 19.67
N VAL A 55 8.17 -0.69 19.71
CA VAL A 55 7.64 -1.86 19.00
C VAL A 55 6.45 -1.47 18.15
N GLN A 56 6.11 -2.35 17.22
CA GLN A 56 4.88 -2.26 16.46
C GLN A 56 3.79 -3.11 17.11
N GLU A 57 2.59 -2.56 17.25
CA GLU A 57 1.43 -3.26 17.80
C GLU A 57 1.06 -4.48 16.98
N LYS A 58 0.43 -5.46 17.64
CA LYS A 58 0.07 -6.73 17.00
C LYS A 58 -1.19 -6.62 16.17
N HIS A 59 -2.20 -5.88 16.63
CA HIS A 59 -3.49 -5.78 15.95
C HIS A 59 -3.69 -4.41 15.34
N GLN A 60 -4.35 -4.38 14.18
CA GLN A 60 -4.58 -3.17 13.41
C GLN A 60 -5.46 -2.13 14.14
N VAL A 61 -6.32 -2.59 15.06
CA VAL A 61 -7.18 -1.73 15.88
C VAL A 61 -6.43 -1.03 17.01
N ASP A 62 -5.21 -1.47 17.31
CA ASP A 62 -4.41 -0.88 18.38
C ASP A 62 -3.84 0.45 17.90
N ASN A 63 -4.32 1.52 18.51
CA ASN A 63 -4.00 2.90 18.14
C ASN A 63 -2.56 3.31 18.45
N GLY A 64 -1.77 2.44 19.10
CA GLY A 64 -0.42 2.75 19.54
C GLY A 64 -0.36 4.03 20.38
N LEU A 65 0.81 4.66 20.41
CA LEU A 65 1.03 5.90 21.14
C LEU A 65 1.33 7.03 20.17
N THR A 66 0.81 8.22 20.48
CA THR A 66 1.16 9.44 19.76
C THR A 66 2.60 9.87 20.10
N LEU A 67 3.23 10.55 19.17
CA LEU A 67 4.60 11.04 19.30
C LEU A 67 4.80 12.43 18.73
N THR A 68 5.91 13.03 19.13
CA THR A 68 6.35 14.36 18.71
C THR A 68 7.74 14.30 18.11
N PHE A 69 8.00 15.20 17.16
CA PHE A 69 9.30 15.38 16.52
C PHE A 69 9.97 16.66 17.03
N SER A 70 11.26 16.58 17.29
CA SER A 70 12.08 17.70 17.76
C SER A 70 13.32 17.84 16.86
N PRO A 71 13.24 18.61 15.76
CA PRO A 71 14.34 18.81 14.83
C PRO A 71 15.47 19.61 15.48
N VAL A 72 16.69 19.38 15.01
CA VAL A 72 17.89 20.09 15.49
C VAL A 72 17.77 21.61 15.36
N ASN A 73 17.01 22.10 14.38
CA ASN A 73 16.70 23.51 14.20
C ASN A 73 15.21 23.80 14.46
N PRO A 74 14.82 24.00 15.73
CA PRO A 74 13.41 24.18 16.10
C PRO A 74 12.80 25.49 15.57
N LYS A 75 13.62 26.46 15.14
CA LYS A 75 13.14 27.77 14.65
C LYS A 75 12.32 27.67 13.36
N LYS A 76 12.41 26.56 12.62
CA LYS A 76 11.66 26.34 11.39
C LYS A 76 10.27 25.75 11.61
N GLY A 77 9.99 25.14 12.76
CA GLY A 77 8.67 24.58 13.08
C GLY A 77 8.21 23.42 12.18
N VAL A 78 9.09 22.89 11.32
CA VAL A 78 8.80 21.85 10.32
C VAL A 78 9.93 20.84 10.33
N VAL A 79 9.59 19.55 10.21
CA VAL A 79 10.57 18.48 10.03
C VAL A 79 10.97 18.42 8.56
N GLU A 80 12.27 18.43 8.28
CA GLU A 80 12.81 18.44 6.93
C GLU A 80 13.52 17.12 6.63
N VAL A 81 13.48 16.67 5.37
CA VAL A 81 14.21 15.48 4.95
C VAL A 81 15.71 15.68 5.15
N SER A 82 16.41 14.59 5.49
CA SER A 82 17.88 14.59 5.68
C SER A 82 18.36 15.58 6.75
N THR A 83 17.56 15.84 7.77
CA THR A 83 17.94 16.62 8.95
C THR A 83 17.80 15.79 10.21
N ASP A 84 18.69 16.03 11.19
CA ASP A 84 18.63 15.33 12.46
C ASP A 84 17.43 15.80 13.29
N PHE A 85 16.71 14.84 13.89
CA PHE A 85 15.61 15.11 14.80
C PHE A 85 15.52 14.03 15.89
N ASN A 86 14.96 14.40 17.03
CA ASN A 86 14.55 13.46 18.06
C ASN A 86 13.07 13.07 17.90
N VAL A 87 12.74 11.85 18.29
CA VAL A 87 11.37 11.34 18.36
C VAL A 87 11.05 11.01 19.82
N LYS A 88 9.86 11.39 20.28
CA LYS A 88 9.42 11.16 21.66
C LYS A 88 7.95 10.75 21.70
N PHE A 89 7.62 9.64 22.35
CA PHE A 89 6.21 9.32 22.64
C PHE A 89 5.62 10.27 23.69
N SER A 90 4.40 10.73 23.45
CA SER A 90 3.65 11.61 24.36
C SER A 90 2.96 10.86 25.51
N GLY A 91 2.77 9.55 25.37
CA GLY A 91 2.13 8.72 26.39
C GLY A 91 2.94 8.57 27.66
N ALA A 92 2.26 8.56 28.81
CA ALA A 92 2.87 8.22 30.10
C ALA A 92 3.21 6.72 30.14
N THR A 93 4.35 6.38 30.75
CA THR A 93 4.79 4.98 30.89
C THR A 93 5.02 4.63 32.36
N ILE A 94 4.94 3.34 32.68
CA ILE A 94 5.27 2.81 34.02
C ILE A 94 6.75 2.96 34.36
N CYS A 95 7.61 3.13 33.35
CA CYS A 95 9.02 3.38 33.56
C CYS A 95 9.24 4.87 33.82
N VAL A 96 9.90 5.22 34.93
CA VAL A 96 10.29 6.61 35.26
C VAL A 96 11.50 7.03 34.43
N GLN A 97 11.41 6.84 33.11
CA GLN A 97 12.47 7.05 32.14
C GLN A 97 11.93 7.85 30.96
N SER A 98 12.84 8.49 30.22
CA SER A 98 12.48 9.22 29.02
C SER A 98 11.90 8.30 27.94
N THR A 99 10.85 8.75 27.26
CA THR A 99 10.28 8.11 26.07
C THR A 99 10.91 8.59 24.76
N VAL A 100 12.01 9.36 24.86
CA VAL A 100 12.82 9.77 23.71
C VAL A 100 13.58 8.55 23.18
N TRP A 101 13.51 8.36 21.87
CA TRP A 101 14.13 7.21 21.23
C TRP A 101 15.65 7.31 21.29
N LYS A 102 16.29 6.18 21.61
CA LYS A 102 17.74 6.03 21.58
C LYS A 102 18.08 4.69 20.94
N LEU A 103 19.20 4.63 20.25
CA LEU A 103 19.77 3.35 19.83
C LEU A 103 20.48 2.73 21.03
N ASP A 104 20.18 1.46 21.29
CA ASP A 104 20.90 0.67 22.28
C ASP A 104 21.90 -0.22 21.54
N LEU A 105 23.18 -0.02 21.80
CA LEU A 105 24.24 -0.82 21.20
C LEU A 105 24.56 -1.97 22.15
N ASP A 106 24.05 -3.16 21.85
CA ASP A 106 24.38 -4.36 22.60
C ASP A 106 25.85 -4.76 22.29
N GLU A 107 26.75 -4.54 23.24
CA GLU A 107 28.19 -4.90 23.17
C GLU A 107 28.45 -6.41 22.96
N SER A 108 27.43 -7.27 23.05
CA SER A 108 27.56 -8.73 22.96
C SER A 108 27.66 -9.31 21.55
N THR A 109 27.64 -8.50 20.48
CA THR A 109 27.92 -8.97 19.11
C THR A 109 29.36 -8.72 18.64
N GLY A 110 30.25 -8.29 19.55
CA GLY A 110 31.68 -8.12 19.29
C GLY A 110 32.41 -9.43 18.97
N ARG A 111 32.32 -9.91 17.73
CA ARG A 111 33.31 -10.83 17.15
C ARG A 111 33.84 -10.27 15.84
N GLY A 112 35.00 -9.62 15.95
CA GLY A 112 35.86 -9.24 14.84
C GLY A 112 36.99 -8.32 15.33
N PRO A 113 38.20 -8.83 15.60
CA PRO A 113 39.35 -8.00 15.94
C PRO A 113 40.06 -7.50 14.66
N GLY A 114 40.23 -6.19 14.56
CA GLY A 114 41.26 -5.53 13.75
C GLY A 114 40.93 -5.23 12.29
N GLY A 115 41.07 -3.95 11.93
CA GLY A 115 41.24 -3.49 10.54
C GLY A 115 40.13 -2.58 10.02
N ASP A 116 40.39 -1.27 10.05
CA ASP A 116 39.84 -0.25 9.14
C ASP A 116 38.34 -0.30 8.85
N GLY A 117 37.55 -0.12 9.90
CA GLY A 117 36.13 0.17 9.81
C GLY A 117 35.86 1.63 9.43
N VAL A 118 36.28 2.07 8.25
CA VAL A 118 35.47 3.07 7.53
C VAL A 118 34.16 2.36 7.21
N ASN A 119 33.26 2.39 8.19
CA ASN A 119 31.81 2.25 8.10
C ASN A 119 31.36 1.79 6.70
N LYS A 120 31.23 0.48 6.54
CA LYS A 120 30.55 -0.17 5.42
C LYS A 120 29.13 0.40 5.22
N TRP A 121 28.56 1.00 6.25
CA TRP A 121 27.33 1.79 6.21
C TRP A 121 27.51 3.14 5.51
N GLY A 122 28.61 3.87 5.74
CA GLY A 122 28.83 5.22 5.18
C GLY A 122 29.01 5.26 3.67
N ARG A 123 29.60 4.22 3.07
CA ARG A 123 29.72 4.12 1.60
C ARG A 123 28.41 3.76 0.90
N ASP A 124 27.50 3.08 1.60
CA ASP A 124 26.14 2.80 1.10
C ASP A 124 25.27 4.07 1.12
N TRP A 125 25.49 4.95 2.11
CA TRP A 125 24.74 6.20 2.25
C TRP A 125 25.07 7.26 1.17
N ASP A 126 26.34 7.41 0.76
CA ASP A 126 26.70 8.38 -0.27
C ASP A 126 26.26 7.96 -1.69
N GLU A 127 26.06 6.65 -1.93
CA GLU A 127 25.47 6.13 -3.18
C GLU A 127 23.92 6.23 -3.19
N LEU A 128 23.30 6.33 -2.00
CA LEU A 128 21.85 6.50 -1.81
C LEU A 128 21.37 7.96 -1.80
N LEU A 129 22.26 8.92 -1.49
CA LEU A 129 21.94 10.36 -1.45
C LEU A 129 21.90 11.05 -2.82
N GLY A 130 22.16 10.31 -3.89
CA GLY A 130 22.12 10.81 -5.27
C GLY A 130 20.77 10.73 -5.99
N ARG A 131 19.61 10.74 -5.33
CA ARG A 131 18.30 10.79 -6.03
C ARG A 131 17.26 11.66 -5.34
N ALA A 132 16.71 12.58 -6.13
CA ALA A 132 15.50 13.36 -5.90
C ALA A 132 14.36 12.53 -5.28
N GLU A 133 13.39 13.19 -4.61
CA GLU A 133 12.09 12.65 -4.18
C GLU A 133 11.78 11.33 -4.88
N ARG A 134 12.08 10.20 -4.22
CA ARG A 134 12.00 8.91 -4.91
C ARG A 134 10.53 8.58 -5.07
N ALA A 135 10.00 8.82 -6.27
CA ALA A 135 8.74 8.26 -6.70
C ALA A 135 8.69 6.78 -6.28
N HIS A 136 7.56 6.32 -5.75
CA HIS A 136 7.40 4.93 -5.33
C HIS A 136 7.84 3.96 -6.43
N ASP A 137 8.33 2.79 -6.04
CA ASP A 137 8.82 1.80 -7.00
C ASP A 137 7.74 1.44 -8.02
N ALA A 138 8.16 1.25 -9.27
CA ALA A 138 7.26 0.80 -10.32
C ALA A 138 6.72 -0.60 -9.99
N VAL A 139 5.44 -0.81 -10.29
CA VAL A 139 4.86 -2.16 -10.29
C VAL A 139 5.37 -2.87 -11.54
N LEU A 140 5.89 -4.08 -11.37
CA LEU A 140 6.43 -4.88 -12.45
C LEU A 140 5.47 -6.01 -12.84
N ASP A 141 5.44 -6.33 -14.13
CA ASP A 141 4.76 -7.52 -14.63
C ASP A 141 5.62 -8.79 -14.45
N VAL A 142 5.07 -9.94 -14.85
CA VAL A 142 5.75 -11.24 -14.75
C VAL A 142 7.05 -11.35 -15.56
N ARG A 143 7.34 -10.41 -16.46
CA ARG A 143 8.62 -10.33 -17.18
C ARG A 143 9.59 -9.32 -16.56
N GLY A 144 9.18 -8.64 -15.49
CA GLY A 144 9.95 -7.56 -14.87
C GLY A 144 9.84 -6.23 -15.61
N GLU A 145 8.87 -6.07 -16.53
CA GLU A 145 8.62 -4.80 -17.20
C GLU A 145 7.69 -3.92 -16.35
N GLU A 146 7.89 -2.60 -16.37
CA GLU A 146 7.04 -1.68 -15.62
C GLU A 146 5.62 -1.62 -16.17
N LEU A 147 4.63 -1.66 -15.28
CA LEU A 147 3.24 -1.45 -15.63
C LEU A 147 3.03 -0.01 -16.12
N GLN A 148 2.38 0.11 -17.28
CA GLN A 148 2.10 1.40 -17.90
C GLN A 148 0.61 1.77 -17.75
N THR A 149 0.36 3.04 -17.48
CA THR A 149 -1.00 3.61 -17.40
C THR A 149 -1.74 3.39 -18.72
N GLY A 150 -3.00 2.94 -18.63
CA GLY A 150 -3.85 2.67 -19.78
C GLY A 150 -3.50 1.42 -20.62
N VAL A 151 -2.41 0.71 -20.31
CA VAL A 151 -2.09 -0.58 -20.93
C VAL A 151 -2.86 -1.70 -20.20
N SER A 152 -3.34 -2.68 -20.98
CA SER A 152 -4.14 -3.79 -20.47
C SER A 152 -3.28 -4.91 -19.90
N TYR A 153 -3.60 -5.35 -18.68
CA TYR A 153 -2.96 -6.47 -18.00
C TYR A 153 -4.02 -7.43 -17.43
N ASN A 154 -3.79 -8.74 -17.56
CA ASN A 154 -4.47 -9.75 -16.77
C ASN A 154 -3.89 -9.74 -15.35
N ILE A 155 -4.76 -9.77 -14.34
CA ILE A 155 -4.37 -9.80 -12.94
C ILE A 155 -4.53 -11.24 -12.46
N LEU A 156 -3.42 -11.93 -12.22
CA LEU A 156 -3.40 -13.37 -11.96
C LEU A 156 -3.16 -13.66 -10.49
N SER A 157 -3.90 -14.62 -9.94
CA SER A 157 -3.62 -15.16 -8.60
C SER A 157 -2.27 -15.85 -8.55
N VAL A 158 -1.51 -15.61 -7.48
CA VAL A 158 -0.30 -16.38 -7.19
C VAL A 158 -0.66 -17.77 -6.65
N MET A 159 -1.75 -17.88 -5.87
CA MET A 159 -2.16 -19.13 -5.24
C MET A 159 -3.03 -19.99 -6.15
N ARG A 160 -2.75 -21.30 -6.20
CA ARG A 160 -3.54 -22.32 -6.90
C ARG A 160 -4.51 -23.04 -5.94
N PRO A 161 -5.70 -23.46 -6.40
CA PRO A 161 -6.28 -23.25 -7.72
C PRO A 161 -7.00 -21.89 -7.76
N GLY A 162 -6.36 -20.87 -8.32
CA GLY A 162 -6.94 -19.55 -8.55
C GLY A 162 -6.51 -19.08 -9.92
N GLY A 163 -7.46 -18.54 -10.69
CA GLY A 163 -7.23 -17.90 -11.98
C GLY A 163 -7.05 -16.40 -11.84
N GLY A 164 -7.24 -15.71 -12.96
CA GLY A 164 -7.23 -14.27 -13.03
C GLY A 164 -8.50 -13.63 -12.48
N LEU A 165 -8.43 -12.32 -12.30
CA LEU A 165 -9.56 -11.52 -11.85
C LEU A 165 -10.52 -11.21 -13.01
N SER A 166 -11.79 -11.43 -12.76
CA SER A 166 -12.90 -11.27 -13.70
C SER A 166 -14.08 -10.59 -12.98
N VAL A 167 -15.26 -10.67 -13.56
CA VAL A 167 -16.50 -10.13 -12.99
C VAL A 167 -17.61 -11.18 -13.01
N SER A 168 -18.52 -11.10 -12.04
CA SER A 168 -19.70 -11.97 -11.97
C SER A 168 -20.91 -11.20 -11.46
N LYS A 169 -22.09 -11.84 -11.51
CA LYS A 169 -23.32 -11.27 -10.95
C LYS A 169 -23.07 -10.88 -9.49
N ASN A 170 -23.53 -9.68 -9.13
CA ASN A 170 -23.52 -9.23 -7.75
C ASN A 170 -24.38 -10.12 -6.84
N ARG A 171 -24.26 -9.87 -5.54
CA ARG A 171 -25.00 -10.57 -4.47
C ARG A 171 -26.47 -10.15 -4.33
N ASN A 172 -26.91 -9.08 -4.97
CA ASN A 172 -28.30 -8.65 -4.91
C ASN A 172 -29.19 -9.60 -5.73
N ASN A 173 -30.16 -10.23 -5.07
CA ASN A 173 -31.07 -11.14 -5.76
C ASN A 173 -31.96 -10.43 -6.79
N GLU A 174 -32.24 -9.15 -6.57
CA GLU A 174 -33.16 -8.34 -7.37
C GLU A 174 -32.51 -7.72 -8.62
N SER A 175 -31.19 -7.57 -8.68
CA SER A 175 -30.48 -6.98 -9.82
C SER A 175 -29.24 -7.78 -10.19
N ARG A 176 -28.98 -7.95 -11.49
CA ARG A 176 -27.71 -8.54 -11.98
C ARG A 176 -26.56 -7.55 -12.07
N CYS A 177 -26.87 -6.26 -12.02
CA CYS A 177 -25.92 -5.16 -12.19
C CYS A 177 -25.92 -4.22 -10.96
N PRO A 178 -24.79 -3.57 -10.62
CA PRO A 178 -23.46 -3.70 -11.24
C PRO A 178 -22.84 -5.08 -11.02
N LEU A 179 -21.73 -5.41 -11.65
CA LEU A 179 -21.07 -6.71 -11.45
C LEU A 179 -20.11 -6.63 -10.27
N ASP A 180 -19.91 -7.75 -9.58
CA ASP A 180 -18.87 -7.88 -8.55
C ASP A 180 -17.56 -8.34 -9.19
N VAL A 181 -16.43 -7.84 -8.69
CA VAL A 181 -15.11 -8.34 -9.08
C VAL A 181 -14.86 -9.67 -8.38
N VAL A 182 -14.45 -10.68 -9.15
CA VAL A 182 -14.26 -12.04 -8.68
C VAL A 182 -12.93 -12.62 -9.17
N GLN A 183 -12.45 -13.65 -8.50
CA GLN A 183 -11.38 -14.50 -8.97
C GLN A 183 -11.95 -15.71 -9.72
N ALA A 184 -11.44 -15.98 -10.91
CA ALA A 184 -11.79 -17.20 -11.63
C ALA A 184 -11.32 -18.44 -10.83
N PRO A 185 -12.11 -19.52 -10.76
CA PRO A 185 -11.81 -20.66 -9.90
C PRO A 185 -10.64 -21.53 -10.39
N LEU A 186 -10.26 -21.40 -11.67
CA LEU A 186 -9.24 -22.23 -12.30
C LEU A 186 -8.14 -21.36 -12.90
N TRP A 187 -6.89 -21.78 -12.68
CA TRP A 187 -5.68 -21.10 -13.16
C TRP A 187 -5.56 -20.96 -14.69
N ARG A 188 -6.40 -21.66 -15.45
CA ARG A 188 -6.42 -21.58 -16.93
C ARG A 188 -7.22 -20.38 -17.43
N ASP A 189 -8.06 -19.81 -16.59
CA ASP A 189 -8.82 -18.61 -16.91
C ASP A 189 -8.01 -17.41 -16.43
N ASP A 190 -7.45 -16.65 -17.38
CA ASP A 190 -6.65 -15.46 -17.12
C ASP A 190 -7.51 -14.25 -16.69
N GLY A 191 -8.84 -14.40 -16.68
CA GLY A 191 -9.79 -13.37 -16.30
C GLY A 191 -9.95 -12.27 -17.36
N LEU A 192 -10.30 -11.08 -16.91
CA LEU A 192 -10.44 -9.92 -17.79
C LEU A 192 -9.15 -9.10 -17.86
N PRO A 193 -8.91 -8.39 -18.99
CA PRO A 193 -7.88 -7.37 -19.05
C PRO A 193 -8.31 -6.12 -18.26
N TRP A 194 -7.38 -5.60 -17.45
CA TRP A 194 -7.55 -4.42 -16.62
C TRP A 194 -6.51 -3.35 -16.99
N THR A 195 -6.91 -2.09 -16.88
CA THR A 195 -6.07 -0.90 -17.05
C THR A 195 -6.02 -0.13 -15.74
N PHE A 196 -4.89 0.51 -15.47
CA PHE A 196 -4.63 1.26 -14.25
C PHE A 196 -4.51 2.75 -14.58
N TRP A 197 -5.07 3.59 -13.71
CA TRP A 197 -5.11 5.04 -13.85
C TRP A 197 -4.69 5.70 -12.53
N PRO A 198 -3.39 6.00 -12.35
CA PRO A 198 -2.87 6.65 -11.16
C PRO A 198 -3.45 8.05 -10.93
N VAL A 199 -3.64 8.43 -9.67
CA VAL A 199 -4.20 9.74 -9.26
C VAL A 199 -3.35 10.92 -9.75
N ASN A 200 -2.04 10.71 -9.85
CA ASN A 200 -1.07 11.71 -10.28
C ASN A 200 -0.94 11.80 -11.82
N ASN A 201 -1.71 11.01 -12.57
CA ASN A 201 -1.64 10.91 -14.03
C ASN A 201 -0.23 10.53 -14.56
N ASP A 202 0.59 9.83 -13.76
CA ASP A 202 1.89 9.34 -14.19
C ASP A 202 1.74 8.26 -15.29
N THR A 203 2.74 8.12 -16.15
CA THR A 203 2.75 7.09 -17.20
C THR A 203 3.06 5.71 -16.66
N VAL A 204 3.76 5.65 -15.52
CA VAL A 204 4.13 4.40 -14.84
C VAL A 204 3.23 4.17 -13.63
N VAL A 205 2.75 2.94 -13.49
CA VAL A 205 1.98 2.51 -12.31
C VAL A 205 2.97 2.18 -11.20
N ARG A 206 2.83 2.87 -10.06
CA ARG A 206 3.74 2.74 -8.92
C ARG A 206 3.02 2.19 -7.70
N VAL A 207 3.75 1.47 -6.85
CA VAL A 207 3.22 1.02 -5.57
C VAL A 207 2.79 2.20 -4.69
N LEU A 208 1.90 1.97 -3.74
CA LEU A 208 1.42 2.96 -2.76
C LEU A 208 0.75 4.22 -3.34
N THR A 209 0.56 4.28 -4.66
CA THR A 209 -0.14 5.37 -5.34
C THR A 209 -1.62 5.03 -5.47
N ASP A 210 -2.51 5.95 -5.09
CA ASP A 210 -3.94 5.78 -5.34
C ASP A 210 -4.21 5.69 -6.85
N LEU A 211 -4.99 4.70 -7.26
CA LEU A 211 -5.32 4.48 -8.66
C LEU A 211 -6.74 3.97 -8.84
N ASN A 212 -7.30 4.21 -10.03
CA ASN A 212 -8.51 3.53 -10.49
C ASN A 212 -8.14 2.31 -11.33
N ILE A 213 -8.94 1.26 -11.24
CA ILE A 213 -8.78 0.02 -12.01
C ILE A 213 -10.02 -0.13 -12.89
N LYS A 214 -9.81 -0.31 -14.20
CA LYS A 214 -10.90 -0.34 -15.18
C LYS A 214 -10.69 -1.44 -16.21
N SER A 215 -11.75 -2.18 -16.53
CA SER A 215 -11.79 -2.98 -17.75
C SER A 215 -12.61 -2.27 -18.84
N SER A 216 -12.25 -2.49 -20.10
CA SER A 216 -13.01 -2.03 -21.27
C SER A 216 -13.75 -3.18 -21.96
N THR A 217 -13.77 -4.37 -21.35
CA THR A 217 -14.47 -5.53 -21.88
C THR A 217 -15.98 -5.29 -21.89
N PRO A 218 -16.68 -5.52 -23.02
CA PRO A 218 -18.14 -5.40 -23.07
C PRO A 218 -18.83 -6.35 -22.11
N THR A 219 -19.90 -5.90 -21.45
CA THR A 219 -20.74 -6.73 -20.58
C THR A 219 -22.22 -6.49 -20.84
N ILE A 220 -23.07 -7.29 -20.18
CA ILE A 220 -24.52 -7.09 -20.19
C ILE A 220 -24.98 -5.85 -19.41
N CYS A 221 -24.11 -5.29 -18.56
CA CYS A 221 -24.41 -4.13 -17.73
C CYS A 221 -24.00 -2.84 -18.47
N ILE A 222 -24.86 -1.82 -18.39
CA ILE A 222 -24.59 -0.46 -18.90
C ILE A 222 -23.56 0.26 -18.02
N GLN A 223 -23.51 -0.11 -16.74
CA GLN A 223 -22.57 0.40 -15.74
C GLN A 223 -21.12 0.17 -16.15
N SER A 224 -20.25 1.04 -15.66
CA SER A 224 -18.81 0.92 -15.93
C SER A 224 -18.21 -0.33 -15.26
N LEU A 225 -17.11 -0.84 -15.82
CA LEU A 225 -16.24 -1.82 -15.14
C LEU A 225 -15.09 -1.15 -14.38
N VAL A 226 -15.34 0.03 -13.81
CA VAL A 226 -14.39 0.68 -12.91
C VAL A 226 -14.61 0.12 -11.50
N TRP A 227 -13.54 -0.32 -10.86
CA TRP A 227 -13.60 -0.85 -9.50
C TRP A 227 -14.09 0.21 -8.52
N LYS A 228 -14.94 -0.23 -7.59
CA LYS A 228 -15.52 0.59 -6.54
C LYS A 228 -15.78 -0.27 -5.32
N LEU A 229 -15.52 0.27 -4.13
CA LEU A 229 -15.93 -0.37 -2.88
C LEU A 229 -17.45 -0.24 -2.70
N SER A 230 -18.12 -1.38 -2.47
CA SER A 230 -19.56 -1.42 -2.23
C SER A 230 -19.95 -0.73 -0.93
N ASP A 231 -21.26 -0.57 -0.71
CA ASP A 231 -21.76 -0.37 0.64
C ASP A 231 -21.47 -1.60 1.51
N TYR A 232 -21.46 -1.40 2.82
CA TYR A 232 -21.27 -2.48 3.77
C TYR A 232 -22.44 -3.45 3.69
N ASP A 233 -22.16 -4.72 3.41
CA ASP A 233 -23.16 -5.75 3.46
C ASP A 233 -23.20 -6.38 4.86
N ALA A 234 -24.25 -6.02 5.62
CA ALA A 234 -24.45 -6.50 6.97
C ALA A 234 -24.82 -8.00 7.06
N SER A 235 -25.29 -8.63 5.98
CA SER A 235 -25.69 -10.05 5.99
C SER A 235 -24.48 -10.99 6.13
N VAL A 236 -23.32 -10.56 5.61
CA VAL A 236 -22.06 -11.32 5.65
C VAL A 236 -20.92 -10.56 6.31
N GLY A 237 -21.18 -9.31 6.71
CA GLY A 237 -20.25 -8.46 7.43
C GLY A 237 -19.06 -8.00 6.60
N ARG A 238 -19.26 -7.69 5.31
CA ARG A 238 -18.17 -7.40 4.36
C ARG A 238 -18.45 -6.19 3.49
N PHE A 239 -17.37 -5.49 3.12
CA PHE A 239 -17.35 -4.59 1.96
C PHE A 239 -16.79 -5.36 0.78
N PHE A 240 -17.48 -5.34 -0.35
CA PHE A 240 -17.06 -6.02 -1.58
C PHE A 240 -16.43 -5.03 -2.56
N VAL A 241 -15.62 -5.56 -3.47
CA VAL A 241 -15.17 -4.81 -4.64
C VAL A 241 -16.17 -5.07 -5.76
N THR A 242 -16.98 -4.06 -6.05
CA THR A 242 -17.97 -4.03 -7.13
C THR A 242 -17.45 -3.19 -8.29
N THR A 243 -18.20 -3.15 -9.39
CA THR A 243 -18.01 -2.20 -10.48
C THR A 243 -18.93 -0.98 -10.35
N ASP A 244 -19.08 -0.18 -11.43
CA ASP A 244 -19.81 1.09 -11.46
C ASP A 244 -19.12 2.26 -10.73
N GLY A 245 -17.79 2.21 -10.69
CA GLY A 245 -16.96 3.37 -10.34
C GLY A 245 -16.87 4.41 -11.46
N VAL A 246 -16.16 5.49 -11.15
CA VAL A 246 -15.81 6.55 -12.10
C VAL A 246 -14.31 6.78 -12.01
N VAL A 247 -13.65 6.91 -13.17
CA VAL A 247 -12.23 7.24 -13.26
C VAL A 247 -12.02 8.73 -13.02
N GLY A 248 -10.99 9.09 -12.24
CA GLY A 248 -10.61 10.48 -11.98
C GLY A 248 -11.46 11.16 -10.91
N ASN A 249 -11.45 12.50 -10.93
CA ASN A 249 -12.09 13.36 -9.92
C ASN A 249 -11.68 13.00 -8.47
N PRO A 250 -10.37 12.96 -8.14
CA PRO A 250 -9.91 12.55 -6.81
C PRO A 250 -10.50 13.47 -5.74
N GLY A 251 -11.17 12.87 -4.76
CA GLY A 251 -11.85 13.59 -3.71
C GLY A 251 -12.82 12.71 -2.95
N CYS A 252 -13.49 13.30 -1.96
CA CYS A 252 -14.43 12.57 -1.11
C CYS A 252 -15.62 11.97 -1.89
N GLY A 253 -16.02 12.59 -3.00
CA GLY A 253 -17.10 12.10 -3.87
C GLY A 253 -16.74 10.82 -4.64
N THR A 254 -15.46 10.54 -4.87
CA THR A 254 -14.98 9.33 -5.57
C THR A 254 -14.15 8.43 -4.68
N LEU A 255 -14.12 8.68 -3.36
CA LEU A 255 -13.25 8.03 -2.38
C LEU A 255 -13.22 6.50 -2.52
N ARG A 256 -14.38 5.89 -2.78
CA ARG A 256 -14.55 4.43 -2.90
C ARG A 256 -14.01 3.83 -4.20
N ASN A 257 -13.57 4.65 -5.16
CA ASN A 257 -13.06 4.19 -6.46
C ASN A 257 -11.52 4.06 -6.47
N TRP A 258 -10.85 4.43 -5.38
CA TRP A 258 -9.40 4.52 -5.29
C TRP A 258 -8.83 3.36 -4.49
N PHE A 259 -7.91 2.63 -5.11
CA PHE A 259 -7.19 1.51 -4.54
C PHE A 259 -5.69 1.75 -4.68
N ARG A 260 -4.88 0.95 -3.99
CA ARG A 260 -3.42 0.94 -4.12
C ARG A 260 -2.94 -0.46 -4.44
N ILE A 261 -1.81 -0.52 -5.14
CA ILE A 261 -1.00 -1.74 -5.25
C ILE A 261 0.12 -1.61 -4.23
N GLU A 262 0.30 -2.64 -3.41
CA GLU A 262 1.43 -2.73 -2.48
C GLU A 262 2.27 -3.96 -2.84
N LYS A 263 3.58 -3.84 -2.62
CA LYS A 263 4.48 -4.99 -2.71
C LYS A 263 4.39 -5.78 -1.42
N ASP A 264 4.24 -7.10 -1.53
CA ASP A 264 4.26 -8.02 -0.40
C ASP A 264 5.16 -9.21 -0.76
N ARG A 265 6.38 -9.19 -0.19
CA ARG A 265 7.50 -10.06 -0.58
C ARG A 265 7.84 -9.91 -2.07
N ASP A 266 7.69 -10.99 -2.84
CA ASP A 266 8.02 -11.07 -4.26
C ASP A 266 6.81 -10.78 -5.16
N ASP A 267 5.61 -10.63 -4.58
CA ASP A 267 4.35 -10.44 -5.29
C ASP A 267 3.69 -9.10 -4.92
N TYR A 268 2.50 -8.87 -5.47
CA TYR A 268 1.71 -7.68 -5.19
C TYR A 268 0.38 -8.02 -4.51
N LYS A 269 -0.22 -7.03 -3.87
CA LYS A 269 -1.58 -7.09 -3.33
C LYS A 269 -2.31 -5.78 -3.56
N PHE A 270 -3.64 -5.82 -3.55
CA PHE A 270 -4.46 -4.62 -3.54
C PHE A 270 -4.85 -4.23 -2.12
N VAL A 271 -4.87 -2.93 -1.87
CA VAL A 271 -5.31 -2.34 -0.61
C VAL A 271 -6.30 -1.22 -0.92
N PHE A 272 -7.38 -1.16 -0.15
CA PHE A 272 -8.24 0.01 -0.10
C PHE A 272 -7.77 0.88 1.06
N CYS A 273 -7.06 1.96 0.76
CA CYS A 273 -6.58 2.95 1.74
C CYS A 273 -6.39 4.31 1.04
N PRO A 274 -7.47 4.93 0.55
CA PRO A 274 -7.38 6.06 -0.36
C PRO A 274 -6.94 7.37 0.33
N SER A 275 -5.94 8.08 -0.17
CA SER A 275 -5.50 9.39 0.34
C SER A 275 -6.17 10.60 -0.33
N VAL A 276 -7.05 10.37 -1.30
CA VAL A 276 -7.71 11.46 -2.05
C VAL A 276 -8.67 12.33 -1.24
N CYS A 277 -8.97 11.98 0.01
CA CYS A 277 -9.81 12.77 0.91
C CYS A 277 -9.37 12.59 2.38
N ASP A 278 -9.15 13.70 3.09
CA ASP A 278 -8.80 13.72 4.51
C ASP A 278 -10.06 13.51 5.37
N THR A 279 -10.37 12.25 5.69
CA THR A 279 -11.57 11.88 6.47
C THR A 279 -11.30 11.60 7.94
N GLY A 280 -10.07 11.75 8.44
CA GLY A 280 -9.68 11.47 9.83
C GLY A 280 -9.83 10.00 10.29
N ARG A 281 -10.54 9.16 9.53
CA ARG A 281 -10.81 7.74 9.81
C ARG A 281 -10.79 6.94 8.51
N LEU A 282 -9.59 6.71 8.00
CA LEU A 282 -9.40 5.91 6.79
C LEU A 282 -9.54 4.43 7.10
N LEU A 283 -10.56 3.81 6.50
CA LEU A 283 -10.69 2.36 6.41
C LEU A 283 -9.57 1.85 5.50
N CYS A 284 -8.45 1.42 6.08
CA CYS A 284 -7.32 0.87 5.34
C CYS A 284 -7.30 -0.65 5.49
N HIS A 285 -7.66 -1.40 4.46
CA HIS A 285 -7.69 -2.88 4.52
C HIS A 285 -7.18 -3.52 3.23
N ASN A 286 -6.66 -4.75 3.36
CA ASN A 286 -6.31 -5.56 2.20
C ASN A 286 -7.58 -5.93 1.44
N VAL A 287 -7.44 -6.15 0.14
CA VAL A 287 -8.43 -6.82 -0.69
C VAL A 287 -8.07 -8.30 -0.74
N GLY A 288 -9.02 -9.15 -0.36
CA GLY A 288 -8.87 -10.61 -0.33
C GLY A 288 -10.06 -11.32 -0.96
N ILE A 289 -10.06 -12.64 -0.87
CA ILE A 289 -11.11 -13.50 -1.43
C ILE A 289 -12.15 -13.86 -0.36
N PHE A 290 -13.42 -13.60 -0.67
CA PHE A 290 -14.58 -14.09 0.06
C PHE A 290 -15.30 -15.14 -0.79
N ARG A 291 -15.35 -16.38 -0.30
CA ARG A 291 -15.99 -17.50 -1.00
C ARG A 291 -17.46 -17.59 -0.60
N GLU A 292 -18.34 -17.58 -1.59
CA GLU A 292 -19.79 -17.72 -1.40
C GLU A 292 -20.41 -18.41 -2.61
N ASP A 293 -21.15 -19.49 -2.38
CA ASP A 293 -21.84 -20.27 -3.43
C ASP A 293 -20.93 -20.68 -4.61
N GLY A 294 -19.65 -20.98 -4.31
CA GLY A 294 -18.65 -21.32 -5.32
C GLY A 294 -18.06 -20.14 -6.09
N VAL A 295 -18.54 -18.92 -5.84
CA VAL A 295 -17.99 -17.67 -6.39
C VAL A 295 -16.94 -17.10 -5.44
N LEU A 296 -15.80 -16.67 -5.99
CA LEU A 296 -14.67 -16.11 -5.23
C LEU A 296 -14.67 -14.58 -5.35
N ARG A 297 -15.47 -13.88 -4.53
CA ARG A 297 -15.62 -12.42 -4.61
C ARG A 297 -14.45 -11.70 -3.98
N LEU A 298 -14.07 -10.55 -4.54
CA LEU A 298 -13.11 -9.67 -3.88
C LEU A 298 -13.81 -8.85 -2.79
N ALA A 299 -13.22 -8.80 -1.60
CA ALA A 299 -13.75 -8.09 -0.45
C ALA A 299 -12.63 -7.56 0.45
N LEU A 300 -12.93 -6.58 1.30
CA LEU A 300 -11.99 -6.19 2.35
C LEU A 300 -11.78 -7.35 3.33
N SER A 301 -10.52 -7.59 3.64
CA SER A 301 -10.05 -8.76 4.37
C SER A 301 -8.78 -8.44 5.16
N ASP A 302 -8.53 -9.20 6.22
CA ASP A 302 -7.23 -9.18 6.90
C ASP A 302 -6.16 -9.87 6.03
N TYR A 303 -6.56 -10.88 5.27
CA TYR A 303 -5.70 -11.63 4.36
C TYR A 303 -5.84 -11.14 2.92
N PRO A 304 -4.73 -10.73 2.27
CA PRO A 304 -4.76 -10.28 0.88
C PRO A 304 -4.91 -11.45 -0.09
N VAL A 305 -5.40 -11.15 -1.29
CA VAL A 305 -5.10 -11.96 -2.48
C VAL A 305 -3.77 -11.49 -3.06
N TRP A 306 -2.77 -12.38 -3.09
CA TRP A 306 -1.51 -12.09 -3.78
C TRP A 306 -1.69 -12.26 -5.28
N VAL A 307 -1.22 -11.27 -6.02
CA VAL A 307 -1.41 -11.16 -7.45
C VAL A 307 -0.10 -10.82 -8.16
N MET A 308 -0.06 -11.24 -9.42
CA MET A 308 0.96 -10.84 -10.40
C MET A 308 0.26 -10.31 -11.65
N PHE A 309 0.98 -9.55 -12.46
CA PHE A 309 0.43 -8.90 -13.65
C PHE A 309 1.03 -9.49 -14.91
N ARG A 310 0.19 -9.82 -15.89
CA ARG A 310 0.64 -10.24 -17.22
C ARG A 310 0.06 -9.29 -18.25
N LYS A 311 0.89 -8.72 -19.12
CA LYS A 311 0.43 -7.85 -20.21
C LYS A 311 -0.53 -8.62 -21.13
N ALA A 312 -1.74 -8.10 -21.34
CA ALA A 312 -2.80 -8.80 -22.08
C ALA A 312 -2.63 -8.70 -23.61
N ALA A 313 -1.84 -7.75 -24.11
CA ALA A 313 -1.68 -7.48 -25.54
C ALA A 313 -0.89 -8.57 -26.32
N GLU A 314 -0.39 -9.60 -25.65
CA GLU A 314 0.38 -10.68 -26.30
C GLU A 314 -0.48 -11.78 -26.92
N ASP A 315 -1.78 -11.83 -26.60
CA ASP A 315 -2.70 -12.81 -27.20
C ASP A 315 -3.19 -12.39 -28.61
N PHE A 316 -2.99 -11.13 -29.01
CA PHE A 316 -3.34 -10.65 -30.36
C PHE A 316 -2.23 -10.85 -31.39
N GLN A 317 -0.98 -11.07 -30.96
CA GLN A 317 0.12 -11.35 -31.89
C GLN A 317 0.03 -12.77 -32.48
N PHE A 318 -0.54 -13.72 -31.73
CA PHE A 318 -0.67 -15.10 -32.20
C PHE A 318 -1.76 -15.26 -33.28
N ILE A 319 -2.80 -14.42 -33.25
CA ILE A 319 -3.88 -14.45 -34.25
C ILE A 319 -3.47 -13.75 -35.56
N LYS A 320 -2.62 -12.71 -35.50
CA LYS A 320 -2.10 -12.07 -36.72
C LYS A 320 -1.11 -12.96 -37.49
N ASN A 321 -0.24 -13.69 -36.79
CA ASN A 321 0.76 -14.55 -37.45
C ASN A 321 0.18 -15.79 -38.15
N VAL A 322 -1.07 -16.18 -37.85
CA VAL A 322 -1.78 -17.26 -38.57
C VAL A 322 -2.51 -16.73 -39.81
N ALA A 323 -2.90 -15.45 -39.82
CA ALA A 323 -3.55 -14.84 -40.98
C ALA A 323 -2.57 -14.51 -42.12
N ASP A 324 -1.32 -14.18 -41.79
CA ASP A 324 -0.29 -13.77 -42.77
C ASP A 324 0.55 -14.95 -43.33
N HIS A 325 0.18 -16.21 -43.04
CA HIS A 325 0.81 -17.42 -43.61
C HIS A 325 -0.15 -18.26 -44.47
N ASN A 326 -1.32 -17.72 -44.80
CA ASN A 326 -2.32 -18.36 -45.68
C ASN A 326 -2.75 -17.46 -46.86
N ILE A 327 -1.84 -16.62 -47.36
CA ILE A 327 -1.98 -15.96 -48.68
C ILE A 327 -0.76 -16.28 -49.52
#